data_AF-A0A4V6DVH5-F1
#
_entry.id   AF-A0A4V6DVH5-F1
#
_cell.length_a   1.000
_cell.length_b   1.000
_cell.length_c   1.000
_cell.angle_alpha   90.00
_cell.angle_beta   90.00
_cell.angle_gamma   90.00
#
_symmetry.space_group_name_H-M   'P 1'
#
loop_
_entity.id
_entity.type
_entity.pdbx_description
1 polymer ?
#
loop_
_entity_poly.entity_id
_entity_poly.type
_entity_poly.pdbx_seq_one_letter_code
_entity_poly.pdbx_strand_id
1 'polypeptide(L)'
;MKFNDFLKQHSLGEKEISIEGIDEKFKIRQLSMVEQLEIMERNKIEIQDENQGKNQKINLDLIKRNSNFKKDIILTALLEPKVDEKIIDNLNQEGLKVFAQLAEEILKFTNDAPKQESKDD
;
A
#
# COMPACT_ATOMS: atom_id res chain seq x y z
N MET A 1 -30.30 -2.23 -4.04
CA MET A 1 -28.99 -2.93 -4.07
C MET A 1 -28.97 -3.97 -2.96
N LYS A 2 -28.52 -5.20 -3.18
CA LYS A 2 -28.43 -6.19 -2.09
C LYS A 2 -27.18 -5.91 -1.25
N PHE A 3 -27.23 -6.25 0.04
CA PHE A 3 -26.09 -6.05 0.96
C PHE A 3 -24.80 -6.70 0.44
N ASN A 4 -24.89 -7.88 -0.19
CA ASN A 4 -23.74 -8.54 -0.82
C ASN A 4 -23.16 -7.78 -2.02
N ASP A 5 -23.99 -7.05 -2.77
CA ASP A 5 -23.53 -6.22 -3.89
C ASP A 5 -22.84 -4.95 -3.38
N PHE A 6 -23.35 -4.37 -2.28
CA PHE A 6 -22.72 -3.27 -1.58
C PHE A 6 -21.35 -3.67 -1.00
N LEU A 7 -21.28 -4.81 -0.30
CA LEU A 7 -20.01 -5.31 0.25
C LEU A 7 -18.98 -5.59 -0.85
N LYS A 8 -19.38 -6.12 -2.01
CA LYS A 8 -18.48 -6.35 -3.14
C LYS A 8 -18.02 -5.07 -3.83
N GLN A 9 -18.85 -4.03 -3.86
CA GLN A 9 -18.48 -2.73 -4.44
C GLN A 9 -17.55 -1.92 -3.52
N HIS A 10 -17.62 -2.17 -2.21
CA HIS A 10 -16.80 -1.49 -1.22
C HIS A 10 -15.70 -2.38 -0.61
N SER A 11 -15.57 -3.63 -1.07
CA SER A 11 -14.49 -4.52 -0.65
C SER A 11 -13.18 -4.12 -1.32
N LEU A 12 -12.10 -4.18 -0.56
CA LEU A 12 -10.74 -4.02 -1.08
C LEU A 12 -10.48 -5.06 -2.18
N GLY A 13 -9.93 -4.61 -3.29
CA GLY A 13 -9.54 -5.50 -4.39
C GLY A 13 -8.36 -6.38 -4.03
N GLU A 14 -8.29 -7.56 -4.66
CA GLU A 14 -7.11 -8.44 -4.65
C GLU A 14 -6.55 -8.52 -6.08
N LYS A 15 -5.22 -8.67 -6.19
CA LYS A 15 -4.53 -8.76 -7.47
C LYS A 15 -3.34 -9.71 -7.37
N GLU A 16 -3.14 -10.53 -8.39
CA GLU A 16 -1.88 -11.24 -8.59
C GLU A 16 -0.92 -10.35 -9.39
N ILE A 17 0.32 -10.28 -8.94
CA ILE A 17 1.41 -9.57 -9.61
C ILE A 17 2.62 -10.48 -9.77
N SER A 18 3.37 -10.23 -10.83
CA SER A 18 4.65 -10.89 -11.09
C SER A 18 5.74 -9.83 -11.05
N ILE A 19 6.86 -10.15 -10.39
CA ILE A 19 8.02 -9.27 -10.30
C ILE A 19 9.07 -9.80 -11.27
N GLU A 20 9.62 -8.92 -12.10
CA GLU A 20 10.67 -9.28 -13.05
C GLU A 20 11.88 -9.89 -12.33
N GLY A 21 12.31 -11.07 -12.78
CA GLY A 21 13.41 -11.81 -12.18
C GLY A 21 13.00 -12.77 -11.05
N ILE A 22 11.70 -12.94 -10.77
CA ILE A 22 11.19 -13.98 -9.86
C ILE A 22 10.11 -14.79 -10.59
N ASP A 23 10.26 -16.12 -10.59
CA ASP A 23 9.28 -17.05 -11.16
C ASP A 23 8.01 -17.24 -10.30
N GLU A 24 7.97 -16.61 -9.13
CA GLU A 24 6.87 -16.69 -8.17
C GLU A 24 5.88 -15.53 -8.37
N LYS A 25 4.60 -15.83 -8.22
CA LYS A 25 3.53 -14.84 -8.23
C LYS A 25 3.22 -14.38 -6.82
N PHE A 26 2.98 -13.09 -6.67
CA PHE A 26 2.58 -12.49 -5.41
C PHE A 26 1.10 -12.13 -5.48
N LYS A 27 0.35 -12.49 -4.45
CA LYS A 27 -1.03 -12.07 -4.29
C LYS A 27 -1.09 -10.93 -3.29
N ILE A 28 -1.56 -9.77 -3.73
CA ILE A 28 -1.67 -8.56 -2.92
C ILE A 28 -3.12 -8.10 -2.82
N ARG A 29 -3.43 -7.29 -1.80
CA ARG A 29 -4.70 -6.58 -1.68
C ARG A 29 -4.51 -5.07 -1.60
N GLN A 30 -5.57 -4.33 -1.87
CA GLN A 30 -5.60 -2.90 -1.57
C GLN A 30 -5.55 -2.67 -0.06
N LEU A 31 -4.94 -1.56 0.34
CA LEU A 31 -5.02 -1.05 1.70
C LEU A 31 -6.26 -0.15 1.84
N SER A 32 -7.02 -0.31 2.91
CA SER A 32 -8.06 0.65 3.27
C SER A 32 -7.46 2.00 3.64
N MET A 33 -8.27 3.07 3.59
CA MET A 33 -7.82 4.39 4.06
C MET A 33 -7.38 4.36 5.54
N VAL A 34 -8.05 3.58 6.38
CA VAL A 34 -7.69 3.44 7.80
C VAL A 34 -6.31 2.80 7.95
N GLU A 35 -6.04 1.71 7.24
CA GLU A 35 -4.73 1.04 7.27
C GLU A 35 -3.62 1.94 6.73
N GLN A 36 -3.88 2.70 5.67
CA GLN A 36 -2.92 3.68 5.16
C GLN A 36 -2.57 4.74 6.21
N LEU A 37 -3.58 5.28 6.89
CA LEU A 37 -3.38 6.26 7.98
C LEU A 37 -2.59 5.64 9.14
N GLU A 38 -2.97 4.45 9.60
CA GLU A 38 -2.25 3.76 10.69
C GLU A 38 -0.78 3.51 10.35
N ILE A 39 -0.49 3.07 9.11
CA ILE A 39 0.88 2.82 8.66
C ILE A 39 1.65 4.16 8.61
N MET A 40 1.04 5.24 8.13
CA MET A 40 1.66 6.56 8.11
C MET A 40 1.99 7.06 9.52
N GLU A 41 1.03 6.95 10.46
CA GLU A 41 1.20 7.36 11.86
C GLU A 41 2.33 6.57 12.55
N ARG A 42 2.34 5.23 12.43
CA ARG A 42 3.39 4.37 13.00
C ARG A 42 4.78 4.74 12.49
N ASN A 43 4.87 5.17 11.24
CA ASN A 43 6.10 5.57 10.59
C ASN A 43 6.44 7.06 10.74
N LYS A 44 5.70 7.79 11.60
CA LYS A 44 5.87 9.24 11.85
C LYS A 44 5.83 10.07 10.57
N ILE A 45 5.03 9.63 9.60
CA ILE A 45 4.76 10.41 8.40
C ILE A 45 3.66 11.39 8.77
N GLU A 46 4.09 12.55 9.25
CA GLU A 46 3.19 13.63 9.63
C GLU A 46 2.70 14.39 8.38
N ILE A 47 1.41 14.72 8.37
CA ILE A 47 0.88 15.73 7.46
C ILE A 47 1.31 17.07 8.05
N GLN A 48 2.22 17.78 7.38
CA GLN A 48 2.58 19.12 7.82
C GLN A 48 1.38 20.05 7.59
N ASP A 49 0.67 20.39 8.66
CA ASP A 49 -0.23 21.54 8.69
C ASP A 49 0.64 22.80 8.81
N GLU A 50 1.11 23.31 7.67
CA GLU A 50 1.55 24.70 7.63
C GLU A 50 0.32 25.58 7.84
N ASN A 51 0.25 26.18 9.03
CA ASN A 51 -0.76 27.15 9.44
C ASN A 51 -1.22 28.05 8.27
N GLN A 52 -2.52 28.02 7.97
CA GLN A 52 -3.25 28.91 7.04
C GLN A 52 -3.03 28.66 5.53
N GLY A 53 -3.96 27.91 4.92
CA GLY A 53 -4.31 28.08 3.51
C GLY A 53 -3.88 26.95 2.57
N LYS A 54 -4.80 25.99 2.38
CA LYS A 54 -5.02 25.22 1.13
C LYS A 54 -3.87 24.39 0.53
N ASN A 55 -2.88 23.91 1.29
CA ASN A 55 -2.01 22.84 0.79
C ASN A 55 -1.42 21.99 1.92
N GLN A 56 -2.14 20.93 2.32
CA GLN A 56 -1.57 19.84 3.11
C GLN A 56 -0.50 19.14 2.27
N LYS A 57 0.78 19.32 2.61
CA LYS A 57 1.88 18.64 1.94
C LYS A 57 2.33 17.44 2.76
N ILE A 58 1.99 16.25 2.27
CA ILE A 58 2.60 15.00 2.74
C ILE A 58 4.07 15.03 2.31
N ASN A 59 4.99 14.74 3.22
CA ASN A 59 6.41 14.64 2.89
C ASN A 59 6.70 13.32 2.14
N LEU A 60 6.49 13.35 0.82
CA LEU A 60 6.65 12.20 -0.08
C LEU A 60 8.09 11.66 -0.10
N ASP A 61 9.10 12.49 0.20
CA ASP A 61 10.50 12.04 0.23
C ASP A 61 10.81 11.18 1.47
N LEU A 62 10.16 11.46 2.61
CA LEU A 62 10.23 10.59 3.79
C LEU A 62 9.56 9.23 3.51
N ILE A 63 8.40 9.24 2.85
CA ILE A 63 7.67 8.02 2.46
C ILE A 63 8.54 7.13 1.55
N LYS A 64 9.17 7.71 0.53
CA LYS A 64 9.97 6.95 -0.44
C LYS A 64 11.23 6.33 0.18
N ARG A 65 11.81 6.96 1.20
CA ARG A 65 13.07 6.55 1.84
C ARG A 65 12.88 5.74 3.12
N ASN A 66 11.68 5.68 3.67
CA ASN A 66 11.41 4.96 4.91
C ASN A 66 11.22 3.46 4.63
N SER A 67 12.27 2.67 4.89
CA SER A 67 12.23 1.21 4.75
C SER A 67 11.19 0.55 5.66
N ASN A 68 10.93 1.11 6.85
CA ASN A 68 9.90 0.59 7.77
C ASN A 68 8.49 0.84 7.24
N PHE A 69 8.27 1.95 6.54
CA PHE A 69 6.99 2.22 5.88
C PHE A 69 6.69 1.20 4.79
N LYS A 70 7.67 0.92 3.91
CA LYS A 70 7.54 -0.15 2.90
C LYS A 70 7.37 -1.52 3.57
N LYS A 71 8.00 -1.72 4.72
CA LYS A 71 7.88 -2.93 5.54
C LYS A 71 6.45 -3.19 5.96
N ASP A 72 5.85 -2.20 6.60
CA ASP A 72 4.48 -2.26 7.11
C ASP A 72 3.44 -2.42 6.01
N ILE A 73 3.65 -1.77 4.86
CA ILE A 73 2.80 -1.95 3.67
C ILE A 73 2.74 -3.42 3.26
N ILE A 74 3.91 -4.06 3.11
CA ILE A 74 3.97 -5.43 2.63
C ILE A 74 3.39 -6.39 3.67
N LEU A 75 3.76 -6.25 4.95
CA LEU A 75 3.20 -7.08 6.02
C LEU A 75 1.67 -6.99 6.11
N THR A 76 1.10 -5.83 5.75
CA THR A 76 -0.35 -5.61 5.81
C THR A 76 -1.09 -6.13 4.57
N ALA A 77 -0.52 -5.93 3.38
CA ALA A 77 -1.22 -6.13 2.11
C ALA A 77 -0.76 -7.33 1.28
N LEU A 78 0.37 -7.97 1.61
CA LEU A 78 0.78 -9.22 0.96
C LEU A 78 -0.04 -10.39 1.53
N LEU A 79 -0.77 -11.08 0.67
CA LEU A 79 -1.53 -12.27 1.03
C LEU A 79 -0.69 -13.53 0.83
N GLU A 80 -0.01 -13.63 -0.32
CA GLU A 80 0.81 -14.79 -0.68
C GLU A 80 2.05 -14.36 -1.49
N PRO A 81 3.24 -14.93 -1.22
CA PRO A 81 3.54 -15.81 -0.09
C PRO A 81 3.42 -15.08 1.25
N LYS A 82 3.09 -15.81 2.33
CA LYS A 82 3.06 -15.21 3.67
C LYS A 82 4.48 -14.95 4.14
N VAL A 83 4.76 -13.68 4.44
CA VAL A 83 6.06 -13.22 4.92
C VAL A 83 5.85 -12.64 6.32
N ASP A 84 6.74 -12.97 7.24
CA ASP A 84 6.78 -12.37 8.57
C ASP A 84 7.89 -11.31 8.65
N GLU A 85 7.83 -10.52 9.72
CA GLU A 85 8.81 -9.44 9.97
C GLU A 85 10.26 -9.96 9.99
N LYS A 86 10.48 -11.15 10.55
CA LYS A 86 11.81 -11.75 10.68
C LYS A 86 12.41 -12.12 9.33
N ILE A 87 11.59 -12.58 8.38
CA ILE A 87 12.05 -12.88 7.03
C ILE A 87 12.52 -11.58 6.35
N ILE A 88 11.76 -10.49 6.50
CA ILE A 88 12.09 -9.20 5.87
C ILE A 88 13.41 -8.64 6.40
N ASP A 89 13.62 -8.70 7.73
CA ASP A 89 14.82 -8.16 8.36
C ASP A 89 16.10 -8.91 7.98
N ASN A 90 15.98 -10.15 7.48
CA ASN A 90 17.09 -10.98 7.04
C ASN A 90 17.27 -11.02 5.52
N LEU A 91 16.55 -10.18 4.77
CA LEU A 91 16.70 -10.12 3.31
C LEU A 91 18.08 -9.59 2.91
N ASN A 92 18.67 -10.21 1.89
CA ASN A 92 19.86 -9.71 1.23
C ASN A 92 19.50 -8.52 0.29
N GLN A 93 20.49 -7.93 -0.38
CA GLN A 93 20.26 -6.78 -1.26
C GLN A 93 19.31 -7.05 -2.43
N GLU A 94 19.30 -8.28 -2.96
CA GLU A 94 18.38 -8.66 -4.04
C GLU A 94 16.94 -8.77 -3.51
N GLY A 95 16.76 -9.41 -2.35
CA GLY A 95 15.49 -9.48 -1.65
C GLY A 95 14.93 -8.10 -1.31
N LEU A 96 15.77 -7.17 -0.86
CA LEU A 96 15.36 -5.78 -0.57
C LEU A 96 14.92 -5.01 -1.82
N LYS A 97 15.48 -5.30 -3.00
CA LYS A 97 15.03 -4.68 -4.27
C LYS A 97 13.64 -5.17 -4.66
N VAL A 98 13.43 -6.47 -4.60
CA VAL A 98 12.13 -7.12 -4.84
C VAL A 98 11.10 -6.56 -3.86
N PHE A 99 11.49 -6.45 -2.59
CA PHE A 99 10.69 -5.87 -1.53
C PHE A 99 10.24 -4.44 -1.86
N ALA A 100 11.18 -3.60 -2.31
CA ALA A 100 10.84 -2.24 -2.71
C ALA A 100 9.86 -2.20 -3.89
N GLN A 101 10.03 -3.05 -4.89
CA GLN A 101 9.12 -3.15 -6.04
C GLN A 101 7.72 -3.62 -5.61
N LEU A 102 7.64 -4.61 -4.73
CA LEU A 102 6.39 -5.14 -4.21
C LEU A 102 5.58 -4.06 -3.46
N ALA A 103 6.24 -3.29 -2.60
CA ALA A 103 5.60 -2.19 -1.87
C ALA A 103 5.06 -1.11 -2.82
N GLU A 104 5.79 -0.81 -3.89
CA GLU A 104 5.35 0.14 -4.91
C GLU A 104 4.13 -0.37 -5.69
N GLU A 105 4.09 -1.65 -6.05
CA GLU A 105 2.92 -2.24 -6.70
C GLU A 105 1.68 -2.25 -5.79
N ILE A 106 1.84 -2.52 -4.48
CA ILE A 106 0.75 -2.42 -3.51
C ILE A 106 0.21 -0.99 -3.42
N LEU A 107 1.10 0.01 -3.35
CA LEU A 107 0.71 1.41 -3.29
C LEU A 107 0.00 1.86 -4.57
N LYS A 108 0.49 1.47 -5.75
CA LYS A 108 -0.19 1.74 -7.02
C LYS A 108 -1.57 1.10 -7.03
N PHE A 109 -1.69 -0.18 -6.68
CA PHE A 109 -2.97 -0.88 -6.69
C PHE A 109 -3.96 -0.28 -5.69
N THR A 110 -3.48 0.16 -4.54
CA THR A 110 -4.29 0.87 -3.53
C THR A 110 -4.80 2.21 -4.05
N ASN A 111 -3.97 2.97 -4.77
CA ASN A 111 -4.35 4.25 -5.36
C ASN A 111 -5.19 4.11 -6.65
N ASP A 112 -5.14 2.96 -7.32
CA ASP A 112 -5.97 2.62 -8.48
C ASP A 112 -7.44 2.30 -8.12
N ALA A 113 -7.88 2.59 -6.88
CA ALA A 113 -9.29 2.53 -6.49
C ALA A 113 -10.15 3.24 -7.56
N PRO A 114 -11.31 2.65 -7.93
CA PRO A 114 -12.08 3.13 -9.08
C PRO A 114 -12.38 4.60 -8.84
N LYS A 115 -11.91 5.46 -9.76
CA LYS A 115 -12.40 6.83 -9.86
C LYS A 115 -13.91 6.69 -9.80
N GLN A 116 -14.54 7.14 -8.71
CA GLN A 116 -15.99 7.28 -8.70
C GLN A 116 -16.29 8.10 -9.94
N GLU A 117 -16.95 7.49 -10.92
CA GLU A 117 -17.59 8.28 -11.96
C GLU A 117 -18.54 9.18 -11.19
N SER A 118 -18.12 10.43 -11.00
CA SER A 118 -19.00 11.50 -10.61
C SER A 118 -20.12 11.44 -11.64
N LYS A 119 -21.27 10.91 -11.24
CA LYS A 119 -22.50 11.21 -11.96
C LYS A 119 -22.73 12.69 -11.70
N ASP A 120 -22.17 13.51 -12.58
CA ASP A 120 -22.63 14.88 -12.78
C ASP A 120 -24.07 14.75 -13.27
N ASP A 121 -25.03 14.98 -12.37
CA ASP A 121 -26.41 15.35 -12.68
C ASP A 121 -26.52 16.89 -12.68
#